data_AF-A0AAN8L0M1-F1
#
_entry.id   AF-A0AAN8L0M1-F1
#
_cell.length_a   1.000
_cell.length_b   1.000
_cell.length_c   1.000
_cell.angle_alpha   90.00
_cell.angle_beta   90.00
_cell.angle_gamma   90.00
#
_symmetry.space_group_name_H-M   'P 1'
#
loop_
_entity.id
_entity.type
_entity.pdbx_description
1 polymer ?
#
loop_
_entity_poly.entity_id
_entity_poly.type
_entity_poly.pdbx_seq_one_letter_code
_entity_poly.pdbx_strand_id
1 'polypeptide(L)'
;MQLLKARAYQHLFLQVGRSSILPDSDSGHKITLEAFKFKDSIAEDIKCADLVISHAGAVSCLETLGAGKPLLVVVNDKCMDNHQLELAKQLHQDSHLLYCTV
;
A
#
# COMPACT_ATOMS: atom_id res chain seq x y z
N MET A 1 6.10 -11.76 1.04
CA MET A 1 5.82 -12.56 -0.18
C MET A 1 5.01 -13.83 0.08
N GLN A 2 5.36 -14.67 1.06
CA GLN A 2 4.70 -15.96 1.31
C GLN A 2 3.21 -15.85 1.68
N LEU A 3 2.83 -14.82 2.45
CA LEU A 3 1.43 -14.55 2.83
C LEU A 3 0.54 -14.17 1.63
N LEU A 4 1.04 -13.33 0.72
CA LEU A 4 0.31 -12.93 -0.49
C LEU A 4 0.06 -14.14 -1.41
N LYS A 5 1.06 -15.04 -1.53
CA LYS A 5 0.92 -16.31 -2.27
C LYS A 5 -0.16 -17.21 -1.67
N ALA A 6 -0.19 -17.34 -0.34
CA ALA A 6 -1.19 -18.14 0.36
C ALA A 6 -2.63 -17.61 0.20
N ARG A 7 -2.77 -16.31 -0.10
CA ARG A 7 -4.05 -15.64 -0.37
C ARG A 7 -4.40 -15.56 -1.86
N ALA A 8 -3.64 -16.25 -2.72
CA ALA A 8 -3.85 -16.33 -4.17
C ALA A 8 -3.72 -15.00 -4.95
N TYR A 9 -3.01 -14.00 -4.41
CA TYR A 9 -2.65 -12.82 -5.19
C TYR A 9 -1.62 -13.18 -6.27
N GLN A 10 -1.82 -12.66 -7.48
CA GLN A 10 -1.00 -12.97 -8.66
C GLN A 10 -0.21 -11.77 -9.20
N HIS A 11 -0.66 -10.55 -8.91
CA HIS A 11 -0.05 -9.32 -9.39
C HIS A 11 0.27 -8.40 -8.21
N LEU A 12 1.48 -7.88 -8.18
CA LEU A 12 1.92 -6.87 -7.23
C LEU A 12 2.44 -5.65 -7.97
N PHE A 13 1.74 -4.53 -7.80
CA PHE A 13 2.15 -3.23 -8.30
C PHE A 13 2.86 -2.47 -7.19
N LEU A 14 4.12 -2.10 -7.42
CA LEU A 14 4.96 -1.42 -6.43
C LEU A 14 5.36 -0.03 -6.93
N GLN A 15 4.88 1.00 -6.25
CA GLN A 15 5.39 2.35 -6.46
C GLN A 15 6.73 2.51 -5.72
N VAL A 16 7.77 2.85 -6.47
CA VAL A 16 9.10 3.18 -5.95
C VAL A 16 9.28 4.69 -5.96
N GLY A 17 9.69 5.24 -4.82
CA GLY A 17 9.97 6.67 -4.68
C GLY A 17 11.24 7.13 -5.40
N ARG A 18 12.01 8.02 -4.76
CA ARG A 18 13.22 8.61 -5.35
C ARG A 18 14.40 7.64 -5.51
N SER A 19 14.28 6.40 -5.05
CA SER A 19 15.31 5.39 -5.28
C SER A 19 15.49 5.16 -6.76
N SER A 20 16.73 5.14 -7.26
CA SER A 20 17.06 4.76 -8.63
C SER A 20 16.83 3.28 -8.92
N ILE A 21 16.74 2.45 -7.87
CA ILE A 21 16.58 1.00 -7.95
C ILE A 21 15.10 0.68 -8.14
N LEU A 22 14.75 0.16 -9.32
CA LEU A 22 13.52 -0.59 -9.50
C LEU A 22 13.86 -2.06 -9.24
N PRO A 23 13.13 -2.75 -8.35
CA PRO A 23 13.29 -4.19 -8.25
C PRO A 23 12.91 -4.81 -9.60
N ASP A 24 13.74 -5.74 -10.08
CA ASP A 24 13.43 -6.50 -11.28
C ASP A 24 12.10 -7.23 -11.11
N SER A 25 11.34 -7.35 -12.20
CA SER A 25 10.15 -8.19 -12.26
C SER A 25 10.54 -9.63 -11.99
N ASP A 26 10.46 -10.03 -10.72
CA ASP A 26 10.83 -11.37 -10.29
C ASP A 26 9.87 -12.38 -10.89
N SER A 27 10.37 -13.14 -11.88
CA SER A 27 9.64 -14.21 -12.55
C SER A 27 9.79 -15.54 -11.80
N GLY A 28 10.63 -15.60 -10.76
CA GLY A 28 10.87 -16.80 -9.95
C GLY A 28 9.76 -17.09 -8.94
N HIS A 29 8.79 -16.19 -8.79
CA HIS A 29 7.70 -16.30 -7.83
C HIS A 29 6.37 -16.30 -8.61
N LYS A 30 5.36 -17.09 -8.16
CA LYS A 30 3.99 -17.13 -8.73
C LYS A 30 3.23 -15.78 -8.68
N ILE A 31 3.94 -14.68 -8.40
CA ILE A 31 3.42 -13.32 -8.32
C ILE A 31 4.24 -12.48 -9.28
N THR A 32 3.58 -11.88 -10.26
CA THR A 32 4.18 -10.90 -11.17
C THR A 32 4.39 -9.59 -10.42
N LEU A 33 5.64 -9.13 -10.32
CA LEU A 33 5.98 -7.83 -9.74
C LEU A 33 6.16 -6.80 -10.86
N GLU A 34 5.40 -5.71 -10.79
CA GLU A 34 5.54 -4.54 -11.64
C GLU A 34 5.89 -3.34 -10.78
N ALA A 35 7.08 -2.78 -10.98
CA ALA A 35 7.55 -1.60 -10.26
C ALA A 35 7.47 -0.36 -11.14
N PHE A 36 6.92 0.73 -10.61
CA PHE A 36 6.78 2.01 -11.31
C PHE A 36 7.25 3.18 -10.45
N LYS A 37 7.69 4.27 -11.08
CA LYS A 37 8.08 5.52 -10.40
C LYS A 37 6.83 6.31 -9.99
N PHE A 38 7.01 7.44 -9.31
CA PHE A 38 5.90 8.37 -9.07
C PHE A 38 5.11 8.66 -10.37
N LYS A 39 3.81 8.35 -10.35
CA LYS A 39 2.83 8.79 -11.34
C LYS A 39 2.16 10.05 -10.83
N ASP A 40 1.66 10.87 -11.75
CA ASP A 40 0.85 12.06 -11.40
C ASP A 40 -0.50 11.67 -10.77
N SER A 41 -0.99 10.46 -11.04
CA SER A 41 -2.16 9.88 -10.39
C SER A 41 -2.01 8.37 -10.21
N ILE A 42 -2.47 7.87 -9.07
CA ILE A 42 -2.57 6.44 -8.74
C ILE A 42 -4.03 5.98 -8.60
N ALA A 43 -5.00 6.84 -8.95
CA ALA A 43 -6.41 6.59 -8.74
C ALA A 43 -6.92 5.35 -9.48
N GLU A 44 -6.49 5.16 -10.73
CA GLU A 44 -6.86 3.97 -11.51
C GLU A 44 -6.19 2.70 -10.98
N ASP A 45 -4.92 2.79 -10.54
CA ASP A 45 -4.23 1.66 -9.90
C ASP A 45 -4.96 1.22 -8.62
N ILE A 46 -5.41 2.18 -7.80
CA ILE A 46 -6.22 1.93 -6.60
C ILE A 46 -7.56 1.30 -6.96
N LYS A 47 -8.27 1.82 -7.97
CA LYS A 47 -9.58 1.27 -8.40
C LYS A 47 -9.47 -0.17 -8.90
N CYS A 48 -8.38 -0.52 -9.56
CA CYS A 48 -8.13 -1.87 -10.05
C CYS A 48 -7.61 -2.83 -8.97
N ALA A 49 -7.05 -2.31 -7.87
CA ALA A 49 -6.51 -3.12 -6.80
C ALA A 49 -7.60 -3.78 -5.94
N ASP A 50 -7.35 -5.02 -5.52
CA ASP A 50 -8.14 -5.73 -4.50
C ASP A 50 -7.70 -5.37 -3.08
N LEU A 51 -6.45 -4.92 -2.92
CA LEU A 51 -5.84 -4.51 -1.66
C LEU A 51 -4.75 -3.47 -1.94
N VAL A 52 -4.75 -2.38 -1.19
CA VAL A 52 -3.69 -1.37 -1.23
C VAL A 52 -2.87 -1.44 0.06
N ILE A 53 -1.54 -1.41 -0.07
CA ILE A 53 -0.60 -1.34 1.07
C ILE A 53 0.13 0.00 0.99
N SER A 54 -0.01 0.85 2.01
CA SER A 54 0.59 2.19 2.02
C SER A 54 1.44 2.40 3.27
N HIS A 55 2.63 2.97 3.10
CA HIS A 55 3.52 3.35 4.22
C HIS A 55 3.07 4.69 4.83
N ALA A 56 1.86 4.73 5.37
CA ALA A 56 1.26 5.91 6.01
C ALA A 56 1.34 7.22 5.20
N GLY A 57 1.39 7.12 3.86
CA GLY A 57 1.31 8.29 2.98
C GLY A 57 -0.11 8.84 3.03
N ALA A 58 -0.30 10.04 3.61
CA ALA A 58 -1.62 10.62 3.84
C ALA A 58 -2.46 10.73 2.56
N VAL A 59 -1.86 11.16 1.45
CA VAL A 59 -2.53 11.29 0.14
C VAL A 59 -3.01 9.94 -0.39
N SER A 60 -2.13 8.94 -0.45
CA SER A 60 -2.48 7.60 -0.94
C SER A 60 -3.52 6.90 -0.05
N CYS A 61 -3.49 7.16 1.27
CA CYS A 61 -4.50 6.63 2.18
C CYS A 61 -5.88 7.24 1.88
N LEU A 62 -5.96 8.57 1.79
CA LEU A 62 -7.22 9.27 1.49
C LEU A 62 -7.82 8.84 0.14
N GLU A 63 -7.00 8.72 -0.90
CA GLU A 63 -7.47 8.26 -2.22
C GLU A 63 -8.00 6.82 -2.18
N THR A 64 -7.34 5.93 -1.44
CA THR A 64 -7.76 4.53 -1.30
C THR A 64 -9.10 4.42 -0.57
N LEU A 65 -9.27 5.19 0.50
CA LEU A 65 -10.50 5.23 1.28
C LEU A 65 -11.64 5.85 0.49
N GLY A 66 -11.37 6.94 -0.24
CA GLY A 66 -12.33 7.55 -1.16
C GLY A 66 -12.78 6.60 -2.27
N ALA A 67 -11.93 5.67 -2.67
CA ALA A 67 -12.26 4.61 -3.63
C ALA A 67 -12.97 3.39 -3.00
N GLY A 68 -13.16 3.36 -1.67
CA GLY A 68 -13.80 2.26 -0.96
C GLY A 68 -12.99 0.96 -0.97
N LYS A 69 -11.66 1.06 -1.15
CA LYS A 69 -10.79 -0.11 -1.30
C LYS A 69 -10.18 -0.54 0.04
N PRO A 70 -9.95 -1.86 0.25
CA PRO A 70 -9.25 -2.34 1.43
C PRO A 70 -7.83 -1.73 1.51
N LEU A 71 -7.51 -1.12 2.64
CA LEU A 71 -6.24 -0.44 2.89
C LEU A 71 -5.50 -1.05 4.08
N LEU A 72 -4.26 -1.48 3.85
CA LEU A 72 -3.31 -1.86 4.89
C LEU A 72 -2.29 -0.73 5.06
N VAL A 73 -2.29 -0.08 6.22
CA VAL A 73 -1.33 1.00 6.50
C VAL A 73 -0.15 0.46 7.31
N VAL A 74 1.05 0.61 6.77
CA VAL A 74 2.30 0.32 7.45
C VAL A 74 2.81 1.63 8.04
N VAL A 75 2.70 1.77 9.36
CA VAL A 75 3.16 2.97 10.07
C VAL A 75 4.60 2.72 10.52
N ASN A 76 5.50 3.64 10.17
CA ASN A 76 6.86 3.65 10.72
C ASN A 76 6.83 4.40 12.05
N ASP A 77 7.08 3.68 13.14
CA ASP A 77 6.96 4.19 14.50
C ASP A 77 8.08 5.18 14.89
N LYS A 78 9.08 5.36 14.02
CA LYS A 78 10.23 6.25 14.24
C LYS A 78 10.03 7.69 13.79
N CYS A 79 8.94 8.00 13.08
CA CYS A 79 8.63 9.36 12.69
C CYS A 79 7.77 10.01 13.79
N MET A 80 8.39 10.90 14.58
CA MET A 80 7.72 11.75 15.57
C MET A 80 6.70 12.66 14.88
N ASP A 81 5.49 12.17 14.61
CA ASP A 81 4.29 12.98 14.52
C ASP A 81 3.06 12.07 14.68
N ASN A 82 2.45 12.11 15.87
CA ASN A 82 1.30 11.30 16.28
C ASN A 82 0.03 11.51 15.40
N HIS A 83 0.06 12.41 14.42
CA HIS A 83 -1.05 12.68 13.52
C HIS A 83 -1.37 11.52 12.56
N GLN A 84 -0.38 10.71 12.15
CA GLN A 84 -0.64 9.54 11.29
C GLN A 84 -1.37 8.42 12.05
N LEU A 85 -1.14 8.32 13.36
CA LEU A 85 -1.78 7.34 14.23
C LEU A 85 -3.26 7.66 14.45
N GLU A 86 -3.61 8.95 14.57
CA GLU A 86 -4.99 9.40 14.75
C GLU A 86 -5.84 9.08 13.50
N LEU A 87 -5.28 9.29 12.30
CA LEU A 87 -5.91 8.91 11.03
C LEU A 87 -6.09 7.39 10.94
N ALA A 88 -5.06 6.61 11.27
CA ALA A 88 -5.14 5.15 11.26
C ALA A 88 -6.16 4.60 12.28
N LYS A 89 -6.26 5.21 13.47
CA LYS A 89 -7.22 4.83 14.52
C LYS A 89 -8.67 5.11 14.11
N GLN A 90 -8.97 6.28 13.57
CA GLN A 90 -10.31 6.62 13.08
C GLN A 90 -10.76 5.67 11.97
N LEU A 91 -9.86 5.34 11.03
CA LEU A 91 -10.16 4.43 9.94
C LEU A 91 -10.27 2.96 10.35
N HIS A 92 -9.56 2.57 11.42
CA HIS A 92 -9.73 1.25 12.03
C HIS A 92 -11.09 1.11 12.72
N GLN A 93 -11.57 2.17 13.39
CA GLN A 93 -12.91 2.20 14.01
C GLN A 93 -14.03 2.04 12.99
N ASP A 94 -13.85 2.55 11.78
CA ASP A 94 -14.82 2.41 10.69
C ASP A 94 -14.71 1.05 9.93
N SER A 95 -13.94 0.07 10.44
CA SER A 95 -13.74 -1.26 9.82
C SER A 95 -13.12 -1.27 8.42
N HIS A 96 -12.48 -0.17 8.01
CA HIS A 96 -11.89 -0.02 6.68
C HIS A 96 -10.37 -0.28 6.63
N LEU A 97 -9.72 -0.45 7.79
CA LEU A 97 -8.26 -0.45 7.86
C LEU A 97 -7.68 -1.45 8.87
N LEU A 98 -6.66 -2.18 8.43
CA LEU A 98 -5.70 -2.88 9.29
C LEU A 98 -4.40 -2.06 9.27
N TYR A 99 -3.77 -1.85 10.42
CA TYR A 99 -2.44 -1.22 10.49
C TYR A 99 -1.43 -2.17 11.15
N CYS A 100 -0.18 -2.05 10.74
CA CYS A 100 0.94 -2.74 11.35
C CYS A 100 2.08 -1.74 11.56
N THR A 101 2.72 -1.82 12.72
CA THR A 101 3.90 -1.02 13.07
C THR A 101 5.17 -1.82 12.76
N VAL A 102 6.20 -1.17 12.22
CA VAL A 102 7.53 -1.74 11.94
C VAL A 102 8.62 -0.93 12.61
#